data_AF-A0A2N0EQP2-F1
#
_entry.id   AF-A0A2N0EQP2-F1
#
_cell.length_a   1.000
_cell.length_b   1.000
_cell.length_c   1.000
_cell.angle_alpha   90.00
_cell.angle_beta   90.00
_cell.angle_gamma   90.00
#
_symmetry.space_group_name_H-M   'P 1'
#
loop_
_entity.id
_entity.type
_entity.pdbx_description
1 polymer ?
#
loop_
_entity_poly.entity_id
_entity_poly.type
_entity_poly.pdbx_seq_one_letter_code
_entity_poly.pdbx_strand_id
1 'polypeptide(L)'
;MYKITKYLVIMLLTLQSGVAQTLNNSPLGKNDLFSLLKAVPVLQATPEAAFLYKCNNDVNCQSGSPLEDQYDAFKQKMELFSNNMQAALSAKHNDYLNEKGTDGIHRDLKNQVNENGIVKDMGGIDKISGMSERELEISAKKAAASQMSSMPFSPFSEAEMQRMMSDPDYARQMTEKFNNMTDAQKAALVQGKLATMDNSVSNEEFEQQMKGAQEVKNAIDVTAFVNNSIQKMREALATYGTKLNNARATKGNHNDLRANYETEYQKIPLVEMGEGQIPDPAKVRELKRNYAHKHKKRAAMELELAIGEFRQFEAAISACISDYYAYLDVNEFRINGSMNALYKGTNTEVSLAQLELGIGAAIGDLAALSFSENTIASGYEQQLQLELNAR
;
A
#
# COMPACT_ATOMS: atom_id res chain seq x y z
N MET A 1 19.38 0.78 -25.86
CA MET A 1 17.92 0.84 -26.09
C MET A 1 17.32 -0.59 -26.08
N TYR A 2 17.45 -1.30 -24.95
CA TYR A 2 16.90 -2.65 -24.70
C TYR A 2 17.01 -2.87 -23.19
N LYS A 3 16.02 -2.47 -22.38
CA LYS A 3 15.92 -2.87 -20.95
C LYS A 3 14.67 -2.41 -20.19
N ILE A 4 13.74 -1.69 -20.79
CA ILE A 4 12.49 -1.30 -20.09
C ILE A 4 11.30 -2.22 -20.45
N THR A 5 11.44 -3.07 -21.46
CA THR A 5 10.37 -3.98 -21.94
C THR A 5 10.32 -5.35 -21.24
N LYS A 6 11.06 -5.58 -20.15
CA LYS A 6 11.16 -6.93 -19.52
C LYS A 6 10.49 -7.10 -18.15
N TYR A 7 9.91 -6.06 -17.56
CA TYR A 7 9.34 -6.15 -16.21
C TYR A 7 7.81 -6.11 -16.13
N LEU A 8 7.09 -6.00 -17.25
CA LEU A 8 5.62 -6.00 -17.25
C LEU A 8 4.96 -7.31 -17.73
N VAL A 9 5.73 -8.32 -18.13
CA VAL A 9 5.22 -9.50 -18.87
C VAL A 9 5.46 -10.84 -18.14
N ILE A 10 6.11 -10.85 -16.96
CA ILE A 10 6.44 -12.09 -16.25
C ILE A 10 5.72 -12.13 -14.90
N MET A 11 4.40 -12.31 -14.91
CA MET A 11 3.66 -12.87 -13.77
C MET A 11 2.29 -13.43 -14.18
N LEU A 12 2.24 -14.10 -15.34
CA LEU A 12 1.06 -14.80 -15.84
C LEU A 12 1.54 -16.15 -16.38
N LEU A 13 1.24 -17.23 -15.64
CA LEU A 13 0.97 -18.60 -16.14
C LEU A 13 1.15 -19.64 -15.01
N THR A 14 0.07 -20.20 -14.48
CA THR A 14 -0.30 -21.64 -14.58
C THR A 14 -1.62 -21.94 -13.83
N LEU A 15 -2.44 -22.82 -14.42
CA LEU A 15 -3.85 -23.18 -14.13
C LEU A 15 -4.00 -24.18 -12.94
N GLN A 16 -5.15 -24.52 -12.32
CA GLN A 16 -6.52 -24.83 -12.78
C GLN A 16 -7.62 -24.78 -11.66
N SER A 17 -8.82 -24.36 -12.07
CA SER A 17 -10.24 -24.71 -11.74
C SER A 17 -10.77 -25.12 -10.34
N GLY A 18 -11.89 -24.49 -9.94
CA GLY A 18 -12.92 -25.05 -9.04
C GLY A 18 -13.91 -23.99 -8.49
N VAL A 19 -15.22 -24.22 -8.64
CA VAL A 19 -16.40 -23.30 -8.49
C VAL A 19 -16.83 -23.13 -7.01
N ALA A 20 -17.27 -21.97 -6.48
CA ALA A 20 -18.67 -21.52 -6.45
C ALA A 20 -18.90 -20.13 -5.78
N GLN A 21 -20.06 -19.55 -6.14
CA GLN A 21 -20.79 -18.30 -5.79
C GLN A 21 -21.09 -18.14 -4.27
N THR A 22 -21.38 -16.98 -3.64
CA THR A 22 -21.77 -15.59 -4.00
C THR A 22 -21.73 -14.71 -2.74
N LEU A 23 -21.27 -13.44 -2.81
CA LEU A 23 -21.82 -12.26 -2.09
C LEU A 23 -21.13 -10.95 -2.53
N ASN A 24 -21.68 -10.39 -3.62
CA ASN A 24 -21.56 -9.05 -4.21
C ASN A 24 -21.63 -7.91 -3.16
N ASN A 25 -20.89 -6.80 -3.19
CA ASN A 25 -20.40 -5.99 -4.31
C ASN A 25 -19.05 -5.35 -3.93
N SER A 26 -17.98 -5.87 -4.54
CA SER A 26 -16.76 -5.16 -4.94
C SER A 26 -16.45 -5.73 -6.33
N PRO A 27 -15.72 -5.03 -7.19
CA PRO A 27 -15.19 -5.64 -8.42
C PRO A 27 -14.52 -7.02 -8.21
N LEU A 28 -14.07 -7.29 -6.98
CA LEU A 28 -13.44 -8.52 -6.48
C LEU A 28 -14.17 -9.16 -5.29
N GLY A 29 -15.35 -8.65 -4.91
CA GLY A 29 -16.09 -8.86 -3.66
C GLY A 29 -16.55 -10.28 -3.34
N LYS A 30 -15.65 -11.25 -3.39
CA LYS A 30 -15.84 -12.61 -2.87
C LYS A 30 -15.14 -12.79 -1.51
N ASN A 31 -14.36 -11.80 -1.10
CA ASN A 31 -13.53 -11.88 0.10
C ASN A 31 -14.21 -11.15 1.25
N ASP A 32 -14.59 -11.90 2.28
CA ASP A 32 -15.10 -11.34 3.54
C ASP A 32 -13.92 -10.82 4.38
N LEU A 33 -13.64 -9.52 4.24
CA LEU A 33 -12.53 -8.85 4.93
C LEU A 33 -12.72 -8.85 6.46
N PHE A 34 -13.97 -8.79 6.94
CA PHE A 34 -14.24 -8.89 8.37
C PHE A 34 -14.01 -10.30 8.90
N SER A 35 -14.34 -11.34 8.12
CA SER A 35 -14.01 -12.72 8.48
C SER A 35 -12.50 -12.95 8.52
N LEU A 36 -11.76 -12.36 7.56
CA LEU A 36 -10.30 -12.42 7.56
C LEU A 36 -9.70 -11.73 8.79
N LEU A 37 -10.19 -10.54 9.14
CA LEU A 37 -9.80 -9.82 10.36
C LEU A 37 -10.12 -10.63 11.63
N LYS A 38 -11.32 -11.22 11.72
CA LYS A 38 -11.73 -12.07 12.85
C LYS A 38 -10.93 -13.36 12.96
N ALA A 39 -10.28 -13.81 11.89
CA ALA A 39 -9.45 -15.01 11.90
C ALA A 39 -8.05 -14.77 12.47
N VAL A 40 -7.67 -13.52 12.76
CA VAL A 40 -6.37 -13.19 13.36
C VAL A 40 -6.24 -13.90 14.71
N PRO A 41 -5.13 -14.63 14.97
CA PRO A 41 -4.90 -15.27 16.26
C PRO A 41 -4.91 -14.26 17.41
N VAL A 42 -5.53 -14.63 18.52
CA VAL A 42 -5.73 -13.73 19.68
C VAL A 42 -4.39 -13.42 20.36
N LEU A 43 -4.15 -12.13 20.62
CA LEU A 43 -3.08 -11.67 21.51
C LEU A 43 -3.51 -11.90 22.97
N GLN A 44 -2.73 -12.67 23.71
CA GLN A 44 -3.08 -13.07 25.08
C GLN A 44 -2.88 -11.93 26.08
N ALA A 45 -3.69 -11.92 27.13
CA ALA A 45 -3.73 -10.83 28.11
C ALA A 45 -2.54 -10.82 29.10
N THR A 46 -1.87 -11.96 29.28
CA THR A 46 -0.80 -12.15 30.28
C THR A 46 0.29 -13.10 29.75
N PRO A 47 1.52 -13.01 30.28
CA PRO A 47 2.58 -13.98 29.98
C PRO A 47 2.18 -15.43 30.27
N GLU A 48 1.43 -15.67 31.33
CA GLU A 48 0.89 -16.99 31.70
C GLU A 48 -0.08 -17.53 30.65
N ALA A 49 -1.03 -16.69 30.22
CA ALA A 49 -1.95 -17.06 29.17
C ALA A 49 -1.22 -17.28 27.83
N ALA A 50 -0.22 -16.46 27.51
CA ALA A 50 0.63 -16.65 26.34
C ALA A 50 1.41 -17.97 26.38
N PHE A 51 1.93 -18.36 27.55
CA PHE A 51 2.63 -19.62 27.75
C PHE A 51 1.70 -20.84 27.66
N LEU A 52 0.49 -20.76 28.23
CA LEU A 52 -0.52 -21.80 28.02
C LEU A 52 -0.89 -21.91 26.54
N TYR A 53 -1.12 -20.76 25.88
CA TYR A 53 -1.55 -20.70 24.49
C TYR A 53 -0.48 -21.19 23.51
N LYS A 54 0.79 -20.89 23.78
CA LYS A 54 1.92 -21.35 22.96
C LYS A 54 2.35 -22.75 23.36
N CYS A 55 2.69 -22.99 24.62
CA CYS A 55 3.40 -24.19 25.05
C CYS A 55 2.50 -25.23 25.73
N ASN A 56 1.20 -24.97 25.93
CA ASN A 56 0.30 -25.83 26.71
C ASN A 56 0.88 -26.21 28.09
N ASN A 57 1.54 -25.24 28.75
CA ASN A 57 2.28 -25.40 30.00
C ASN A 57 3.51 -26.36 29.96
N ASP A 58 3.95 -26.80 28.79
CA ASP A 58 5.19 -27.57 28.67
C ASP A 58 6.42 -26.64 28.74
N VAL A 59 7.17 -26.75 29.83
CA VAL A 59 8.41 -25.99 30.07
C VAL A 59 9.52 -26.34 29.08
N ASN A 60 9.44 -27.49 28.40
CA ASN A 60 10.41 -27.94 27.40
C ASN A 60 9.92 -27.73 25.96
N CYS A 61 8.88 -26.93 25.73
CA CYS A 61 8.38 -26.63 24.39
C CYS A 61 9.49 -25.97 23.54
N GLN A 62 9.89 -26.62 22.42
CA GLN A 62 10.95 -26.15 21.51
C GLN A 62 10.47 -25.87 20.07
N SER A 63 9.40 -26.52 19.58
CA SER A 63 8.77 -26.27 18.27
C SER A 63 7.45 -27.06 18.11
N GLY A 64 6.60 -26.69 17.14
CA GLY A 64 5.32 -27.38 16.88
C GLY A 64 4.23 -26.97 17.86
N SER A 65 4.19 -25.68 18.17
CA SER A 65 3.35 -25.13 19.23
C SER A 65 1.91 -24.89 18.76
N PRO A 66 0.86 -25.09 19.58
CA PRO A 66 -0.52 -24.72 19.23
C PRO A 66 -0.72 -23.29 18.69
N LEU A 67 0.15 -22.35 19.06
CA LEU A 67 0.18 -20.99 18.50
C LEU A 67 0.68 -20.98 17.04
N GLU A 68 1.71 -21.78 16.73
CA GLU A 68 2.24 -21.93 15.37
C GLU A 68 1.18 -22.55 14.45
N ASP A 69 0.49 -23.61 14.89
CA ASP A 69 -0.58 -24.24 14.11
C ASP A 69 -1.71 -23.27 13.76
N GLN A 70 -2.13 -22.44 14.71
CA GLN A 70 -3.16 -21.42 14.49
C GLN A 70 -2.68 -20.32 13.55
N TYR A 71 -1.42 -19.91 13.67
CA TYR A 71 -0.83 -18.92 12.79
C TYR A 71 -0.64 -19.46 11.36
N ASP A 72 -0.28 -20.74 11.21
CA ASP A 72 -0.19 -21.42 9.92
C ASP A 72 -1.56 -21.56 9.25
N ALA A 73 -2.59 -21.95 10.01
CA ALA A 73 -3.97 -21.97 9.52
C ALA A 73 -4.45 -20.57 9.08
N PHE A 74 -4.07 -19.52 9.81
CA PHE A 74 -4.34 -18.15 9.41
C PHE A 74 -3.59 -17.76 8.12
N LYS A 75 -2.29 -18.09 8.01
CA LYS A 75 -1.50 -17.83 6.79
C LYS A 75 -2.11 -18.50 5.56
N GLN A 76 -2.65 -19.71 5.69
CA GLN A 76 -3.37 -20.38 4.60
C GLN A 76 -4.62 -19.59 4.16
N LYS A 77 -5.37 -18.99 5.10
CA LYS A 77 -6.50 -18.10 4.77
C LYS A 77 -6.05 -16.84 4.05
N MET A 78 -4.94 -16.22 4.48
CA MET A 78 -4.33 -15.07 3.82
C MET A 78 -3.84 -15.40 2.40
N GLU A 79 -3.25 -16.58 2.22
CA GLU A 79 -2.82 -17.06 0.90
C GLU A 79 -4.01 -17.30 -0.01
N LEU A 80 -5.07 -17.94 0.48
CA LEU A 80 -6.32 -18.12 -0.27
C LEU A 80 -6.93 -16.77 -0.67
N PHE A 81 -6.95 -15.79 0.23
CA PHE A 81 -7.37 -14.42 -0.07
C PHE A 81 -6.56 -13.82 -1.22
N SER A 82 -5.23 -13.86 -1.13
CA SER A 82 -4.33 -13.34 -2.17
C SER A 82 -4.53 -14.06 -3.52
N ASN A 83 -4.66 -15.39 -3.48
CA ASN A 83 -4.87 -16.20 -4.67
C ASN A 83 -6.23 -15.90 -5.34
N ASN A 84 -7.29 -15.71 -4.56
CA ASN A 84 -8.60 -15.30 -5.06
C ASN A 84 -8.55 -13.94 -5.77
N MET A 85 -7.84 -12.98 -5.18
CA MET A 85 -7.63 -11.65 -5.76
C MET A 85 -6.87 -11.73 -7.09
N GLN A 86 -5.76 -12.47 -7.10
CA GLN A 86 -4.95 -12.65 -8.30
C GLN A 86 -5.71 -13.37 -9.41
N ALA A 87 -6.49 -14.41 -9.06
CA ALA A 87 -7.30 -15.17 -10.01
C ALA A 87 -8.37 -14.30 -10.66
N ALA A 88 -9.04 -13.44 -9.90
CA ALA A 88 -10.10 -12.59 -10.42
C ALA A 88 -9.55 -11.48 -11.35
N LEU A 89 -8.43 -10.85 -11.01
CA LEU A 89 -7.74 -9.92 -11.90
C LEU A 89 -7.24 -10.61 -13.19
N SER A 90 -6.70 -11.82 -13.06
CA SER A 90 -6.21 -12.61 -14.20
C SER A 90 -7.34 -13.03 -15.14
N ALA A 91 -8.50 -13.40 -14.60
CA ALA A 91 -9.68 -13.76 -15.40
C ALA A 91 -10.12 -12.59 -16.28
N LYS A 92 -10.24 -11.38 -15.71
CA LYS A 92 -10.60 -10.18 -16.48
C LYS A 92 -9.61 -9.85 -17.59
N HIS A 93 -8.32 -10.02 -17.32
CA HIS A 93 -7.29 -9.83 -18.34
C HIS A 93 -7.41 -10.86 -19.48
N ASN A 94 -7.63 -12.13 -19.13
CA ASN A 94 -7.79 -13.20 -20.11
C ASN A 94 -9.06 -13.04 -20.94
N ASP A 95 -10.18 -12.62 -20.34
CA ASP A 95 -11.43 -12.35 -21.06
C ASP A 95 -11.23 -11.24 -22.11
N TYR A 96 -10.52 -10.17 -21.73
CA TYR A 96 -10.19 -9.09 -22.65
C TYR A 96 -9.22 -9.52 -23.77
N LEU A 97 -8.21 -10.34 -23.44
CA LEU A 97 -7.33 -10.97 -24.43
C LEU A 97 -8.10 -11.86 -25.41
N ASN A 98 -9.06 -12.65 -24.92
CA ASN A 98 -9.89 -13.53 -25.74
C ASN A 98 -10.85 -12.74 -26.63
N GLU A 99 -11.40 -11.62 -26.15
CA GLU A 99 -12.31 -10.76 -26.89
C GLU A 99 -11.60 -9.99 -28.02
N LYS A 100 -10.41 -9.43 -27.72
CA LYS A 100 -9.72 -8.51 -28.63
C LYS A 100 -8.57 -9.15 -29.41
N GLY A 101 -7.99 -10.24 -28.91
CA GLY A 101 -6.70 -10.75 -29.35
C GLY A 101 -5.54 -9.81 -29.01
N THR A 102 -4.30 -10.30 -29.10
CA THR A 102 -3.09 -9.48 -28.85
C THR A 102 -3.02 -8.23 -29.74
N ASP A 103 -3.48 -8.37 -30.98
CA ASP A 103 -3.47 -7.30 -31.98
C ASP A 103 -4.56 -6.25 -31.72
N GLY A 104 -5.72 -6.67 -31.20
CA GLY A 104 -6.77 -5.74 -30.78
C GLY A 104 -6.36 -4.93 -29.55
N ILE A 105 -5.64 -5.54 -28.60
CA ILE A 105 -5.06 -4.82 -27.46
C ILE A 105 -4.01 -3.80 -27.93
N HIS A 106 -3.10 -4.20 -28.82
CA HIS A 106 -2.11 -3.28 -29.38
C HIS A 106 -2.77 -2.13 -30.14
N ARG A 107 -3.85 -2.41 -30.87
CA ARG A 107 -4.64 -1.39 -31.57
C ARG A 107 -5.30 -0.42 -30.59
N ASP A 108 -5.91 -0.91 -29.51
CA ASP A 108 -6.58 -0.07 -28.52
C ASP A 108 -5.56 0.82 -27.76
N LEU A 109 -4.40 0.28 -27.38
CA LEU A 109 -3.27 1.06 -26.83
C LEU A 109 -2.76 2.14 -27.79
N LYS A 110 -2.60 1.77 -29.07
CA LYS A 110 -2.15 2.68 -30.11
C LYS A 110 -3.15 3.81 -30.35
N ASN A 111 -4.44 3.48 -30.40
CA ASN A 111 -5.52 4.45 -30.52
C ASN A 111 -5.52 5.40 -29.32
N GLN A 112 -5.31 4.89 -28.11
CA GLN A 112 -5.23 5.70 -26.90
C GLN A 112 -4.05 6.69 -26.94
N VAL A 113 -2.86 6.26 -27.36
CA VAL A 113 -1.73 7.19 -27.47
C VAL A 113 -2.02 8.24 -28.54
N ASN A 114 -2.73 7.87 -29.61
CA ASN A 114 -3.20 8.80 -30.64
C ASN A 114 -4.35 9.73 -30.20
N GLU A 115 -5.03 9.45 -29.08
CA GLU A 115 -6.02 10.37 -28.48
C GLU A 115 -5.34 11.56 -27.78
N ASN A 116 -4.03 11.48 -27.46
CA ASN A 116 -3.29 12.61 -26.91
C ASN A 116 -3.10 13.71 -27.98
N GLY A 117 -3.50 14.95 -27.67
CA GLY A 117 -3.46 16.08 -28.61
C GLY A 117 -2.09 16.30 -29.26
N ILE A 118 -1.00 16.24 -28.49
CA ILE A 118 0.36 16.40 -29.02
C ILE A 118 0.73 15.25 -29.95
N VAL A 119 0.42 14.01 -29.57
CA VAL A 119 0.71 12.82 -30.41
C VAL A 119 -0.11 12.84 -31.70
N LYS A 120 -1.38 13.25 -31.60
CA LYS A 120 -2.28 13.43 -32.74
C LYS A 120 -1.72 14.48 -33.71
N ASP A 121 -1.27 15.61 -33.19
CA ASP A 121 -0.67 16.70 -33.98
C ASP A 121 0.70 16.32 -34.58
N MET A 122 1.42 15.40 -33.95
CA MET A 122 2.62 14.76 -34.51
C MET A 122 2.30 13.69 -35.57
N GLY A 123 1.02 13.40 -35.83
CA GLY A 123 0.54 12.45 -36.82
C GLY A 123 0.41 11.00 -36.34
N GLY A 124 0.34 10.80 -35.03
CA GLY A 124 0.13 9.51 -34.38
C GLY A 124 1.42 8.72 -34.13
N ILE A 125 1.34 7.73 -33.24
CA ILE A 125 2.48 6.97 -32.75
C ILE A 125 3.23 6.19 -33.83
N ASP A 126 2.54 5.75 -34.90
CA ASP A 126 3.21 5.11 -36.05
C ASP A 126 4.17 6.09 -36.72
N LYS A 127 3.72 7.32 -36.95
CA LYS A 127 4.53 8.35 -37.60
C LYS A 127 5.69 8.75 -36.70
N ILE A 128 5.43 8.90 -35.40
CA ILE A 128 6.45 9.19 -34.39
C ILE A 128 7.51 8.10 -34.35
N SER A 129 7.12 6.82 -34.41
CA SER A 129 8.06 5.69 -34.37
C SER A 129 9.02 5.63 -35.56
N GLY A 130 8.69 6.31 -36.66
CA GLY A 130 9.53 6.45 -37.85
C GLY A 130 10.34 7.76 -37.93
N MET A 131 10.19 8.69 -36.98
CA MET A 131 10.93 9.95 -36.96
C MET A 131 12.34 9.79 -36.38
N SER A 132 13.31 10.53 -36.90
CA SER A 132 14.60 10.71 -36.23
C SER A 132 14.44 11.57 -34.95
N GLU A 133 15.37 11.47 -33.99
CA GLU A 133 15.32 12.26 -32.74
C GLU A 133 15.18 13.77 -33.00
N ARG A 134 15.86 14.30 -34.03
CA ARG A 134 15.80 15.71 -34.42
C ARG A 134 14.43 16.09 -34.98
N GLU A 135 13.82 15.23 -35.79
CA GLU A 135 12.47 15.45 -36.33
C GLU A 135 11.40 15.33 -35.25
N LEU A 136 11.62 14.43 -34.28
CA LEU A 136 10.73 14.24 -33.14
C LEU A 136 10.74 15.47 -32.23
N GLU A 137 11.91 16.05 -31.94
CA GLU A 137 12.02 17.28 -31.13
C GLU A 137 11.34 18.47 -31.81
N ILE A 138 11.53 18.65 -33.12
CA ILE A 138 10.89 19.73 -33.89
C ILE A 138 9.37 19.55 -33.93
N SER A 139 8.91 18.32 -34.19
CA SER A 139 7.47 18.00 -34.27
C SER A 139 6.78 18.12 -32.92
N ALA A 140 7.43 17.71 -31.83
CA ALA A 140 6.91 17.85 -30.48
C ALA A 140 6.79 19.32 -30.05
N LYS A 141 7.80 20.15 -30.35
CA LYS A 141 7.77 21.60 -30.10
C LYS A 141 6.65 22.29 -30.87
N LYS A 142 6.45 21.92 -32.13
CA LYS A 142 5.38 22.45 -32.98
C LYS A 142 3.99 22.03 -32.47
N ALA A 143 3.79 20.75 -32.18
CA ALA A 143 2.54 20.22 -31.65
C ALA A 143 2.17 20.84 -30.30
N ALA A 144 3.12 20.94 -29.37
CA ALA A 144 2.92 21.60 -28.08
C ALA A 144 2.55 23.09 -28.25
N ALA A 145 3.23 23.82 -29.13
CA ALA A 145 2.91 25.21 -29.40
C ALA A 145 1.53 25.41 -30.04
N SER A 146 1.14 24.52 -30.97
CA SER A 146 -0.19 24.55 -31.60
C SER A 146 -1.28 24.31 -30.56
N GLN A 147 -1.13 23.28 -29.74
CA GLN A 147 -2.09 22.94 -28.68
C GLN A 147 -2.18 24.02 -27.58
N MET A 148 -1.07 24.66 -27.20
CA MET A 148 -1.13 25.77 -26.25
C MET A 148 -1.72 27.04 -26.88
N SER A 149 -1.57 27.26 -28.19
CA SER A 149 -2.16 28.41 -28.88
C SER A 149 -3.66 28.26 -29.15
N SER A 150 -4.15 27.02 -29.24
CA SER A 150 -5.57 26.69 -29.43
C SER A 150 -6.41 26.73 -28.14
N MET A 151 -5.77 26.90 -26.97
CA MET A 151 -6.51 27.10 -25.73
C MET A 151 -7.35 28.38 -25.80
N PRO A 152 -8.61 28.39 -25.31
CA PRO A 152 -9.56 29.50 -25.50
C PRO A 152 -9.09 30.87 -24.97
N PHE A 153 -8.04 30.88 -24.16
CA PHE A 153 -7.49 32.07 -23.50
C PHE A 153 -5.98 32.23 -23.71
N SER A 154 -5.39 31.52 -24.68
CA SER A 154 -3.96 31.67 -24.96
C SER A 154 -3.68 33.06 -25.53
N PRO A 155 -2.82 33.88 -24.91
CA PRO A 155 -2.56 35.23 -25.39
C PRO A 155 -1.58 35.28 -26.57
N PHE A 156 -1.02 34.13 -26.95
CA PHE A 156 0.04 34.01 -27.96
C PHE A 156 -0.46 33.20 -29.17
N SER A 157 0.10 33.48 -30.34
CA SER A 157 -0.07 32.67 -31.56
C SER A 157 0.85 31.45 -31.52
N GLU A 158 0.58 30.46 -32.38
CA GLU A 158 1.43 29.26 -32.49
C GLU A 158 2.90 29.62 -32.78
N ALA A 159 3.16 30.58 -33.68
CA ALA A 159 4.51 31.00 -34.04
C ALA A 159 5.24 31.69 -32.87
N GLU A 160 4.52 32.50 -32.10
CA GLU A 160 5.06 33.12 -30.88
C GLU A 160 5.37 32.04 -29.84
N MET A 161 4.47 31.09 -29.63
CA MET A 161 4.69 29.96 -28.71
C MET A 161 5.90 29.11 -29.10
N GLN A 162 6.06 28.77 -30.39
CA GLN A 162 7.23 28.02 -30.88
C GLN A 162 8.54 28.78 -30.62
N ARG A 163 8.52 30.10 -30.81
CA ARG A 163 9.69 30.95 -30.56
C ARG A 163 9.98 31.06 -29.07
N MET A 164 8.96 31.19 -28.22
CA MET A 164 9.10 31.16 -26.76
C MET A 164 9.67 29.84 -26.24
N MET A 165 9.34 28.71 -26.87
CA MET A 165 9.91 27.39 -26.52
C MET A 165 11.37 27.21 -26.97
N SER A 166 11.82 28.04 -27.91
CA SER A 166 13.16 27.93 -28.53
C SER A 166 14.13 29.03 -28.05
N ASP A 167 13.61 30.11 -27.48
CA ASP A 167 14.36 31.31 -27.08
C ASP A 167 13.85 31.81 -25.70
N PRO A 168 14.62 31.57 -24.62
CA PRO A 168 14.25 31.98 -23.25
C PRO A 168 14.13 33.49 -23.06
N ASP A 169 14.90 34.29 -23.81
CA ASP A 169 14.87 35.75 -23.71
C ASP A 169 13.62 36.32 -24.36
N TYR A 170 13.22 35.75 -25.50
CA TYR A 170 11.95 36.07 -26.14
C TYR A 170 10.75 35.67 -25.26
N ALA A 171 10.80 34.52 -24.59
CA ALA A 171 9.77 34.09 -23.64
C ALA A 171 9.59 35.06 -22.47
N ARG A 172 10.70 35.53 -21.90
CA ARG A 172 10.71 36.53 -20.83
C ARG A 172 10.11 37.86 -21.29
N GLN A 173 10.52 38.34 -22.47
CA GLN A 173 10.00 39.58 -23.04
C GLN A 173 8.48 39.54 -23.29
N MET A 174 7.96 38.43 -23.81
CA MET A 174 6.53 38.28 -24.09
C MET A 174 5.69 38.14 -22.81
N THR A 175 6.23 37.47 -21.79
CA THR A 175 5.60 37.35 -20.47
C THR A 175 5.52 38.72 -19.77
N GLU A 176 6.61 39.49 -19.81
CA GLU A 176 6.63 40.87 -19.28
C GLU A 176 5.66 41.78 -20.02
N LYS A 177 5.63 41.71 -21.36
CA LYS A 177 4.70 42.48 -22.19
C LYS A 177 3.24 42.16 -21.86
N PHE A 178 2.90 40.90 -21.65
CA PHE A 178 1.55 40.47 -21.27
C PHE A 178 1.17 40.90 -19.85
N ASN A 179 2.09 40.76 -18.89
CA ASN A 179 1.85 41.18 -17.50
C ASN A 179 1.61 42.69 -17.39
N ASN A 180 2.29 43.48 -18.23
CA ASN A 180 2.17 44.94 -18.29
C ASN A 180 0.98 45.45 -19.12
N MET A 181 0.17 44.58 -19.73
CA MET A 181 -1.08 45.00 -20.39
C MET A 181 -2.14 45.38 -19.36
N THR A 182 -2.92 46.42 -19.68
CA THR A 182 -4.09 46.81 -18.87
C THR A 182 -5.23 45.79 -19.01
N ASP A 183 -6.15 45.76 -18.05
CA ASP A 183 -7.28 44.83 -18.08
C ASP A 183 -8.17 45.02 -19.32
N ALA A 184 -8.30 46.25 -19.82
CA ALA A 184 -9.01 46.55 -21.07
C ALA A 184 -8.30 45.97 -22.30
N GLN A 185 -6.96 45.96 -22.33
CA GLN A 185 -6.17 45.37 -23.41
C GLN A 185 -6.22 43.84 -23.37
N LYS A 186 -6.18 43.24 -22.18
CA LYS A 186 -6.37 41.79 -21.99
C LYS A 186 -7.77 41.37 -22.41
N ALA A 187 -8.81 42.12 -22.04
CA ALA A 187 -10.19 41.86 -22.43
C ALA A 187 -10.42 41.96 -23.95
N ALA A 188 -9.84 42.96 -24.61
CA ALA A 188 -9.93 43.11 -26.07
C ALA A 188 -9.24 41.96 -26.83
N LEU A 189 -8.12 41.45 -26.31
CA LEU A 189 -7.38 40.33 -26.88
C LEU A 189 -8.15 39.01 -26.77
N VAL A 190 -8.88 38.82 -25.66
CA VAL A 190 -9.79 37.69 -25.46
C VAL A 190 -11.05 37.80 -26.34
N GLN A 191 -11.66 38.98 -26.45
CA GLN A 191 -12.83 39.22 -27.30
C GLN A 191 -12.54 39.03 -28.80
N GLY A 192 -11.38 39.51 -29.27
CA GLY A 192 -10.97 39.33 -30.66
C GLY A 192 -10.79 37.86 -31.05
N LYS A 193 -10.33 37.02 -30.11
CA LYS A 193 -10.17 35.56 -30.33
C LYS A 193 -11.48 34.79 -30.22
N LEU A 194 -12.38 35.17 -29.30
CA LEU A 194 -13.76 34.63 -29.21
C LEU A 194 -14.56 34.86 -30.49
N ALA A 195 -14.37 36.00 -31.16
CA ALA A 195 -15.04 36.31 -32.43
C ALA A 195 -14.52 35.46 -33.61
N THR A 196 -13.35 34.83 -33.48
CA THR A 196 -12.73 33.97 -34.50
C THR A 196 -12.80 32.48 -34.17
N MET A 197 -13.35 32.10 -33.00
CA MET A 197 -13.61 30.70 -32.69
C MET A 197 -14.75 30.21 -33.57
N ASP A 198 -14.40 29.35 -34.51
CA ASP A 198 -15.38 28.55 -35.23
C ASP A 198 -16.10 27.66 -34.20
N ASN A 199 -17.42 27.88 -34.02
CA ASN A 199 -18.28 27.13 -33.09
C ASN A 199 -18.56 25.70 -33.57
N SER A 200 -17.62 25.09 -34.31
CA SER A 200 -17.79 23.82 -35.00
C SER A 200 -17.29 22.62 -34.22
N VAL A 201 -17.17 22.71 -32.88
CA VAL A 201 -17.14 21.49 -32.07
C VAL A 201 -18.54 20.90 -32.12
N SER A 202 -18.69 19.79 -32.85
CA SER A 202 -19.97 19.09 -32.90
C SER A 202 -20.44 18.74 -31.49
N ASN A 203 -21.75 18.76 -31.23
CA ASN A 203 -22.32 18.38 -29.92
C ASN A 203 -21.77 17.02 -29.43
N GLU A 204 -21.47 16.09 -30.35
CA GLU A 204 -20.91 14.78 -30.03
C GLU A 204 -19.47 14.82 -29.51
N GLU A 205 -18.60 15.67 -30.07
CA GLU A 205 -17.22 15.84 -29.59
C GLU A 205 -17.16 16.51 -28.22
N PHE A 206 -18.05 17.48 -27.97
CA PHE A 206 -18.18 18.11 -26.66
C PHE A 206 -18.72 17.14 -25.60
N GLU A 207 -19.74 16.35 -25.94
CA GLU A 207 -20.28 15.30 -25.05
C GLU A 207 -19.23 14.22 -24.75
N GLN A 208 -18.41 13.82 -25.72
CA GLN A 208 -17.31 12.89 -25.50
C GLN A 208 -16.22 13.46 -24.60
N GLN A 209 -15.85 14.74 -24.77
CA GLN A 209 -14.90 15.40 -23.87
C GLN A 209 -15.42 15.47 -22.43
N MET A 210 -16.70 15.80 -22.25
CA MET A 210 -17.32 15.85 -20.92
C MET A 210 -17.39 14.47 -20.24
N LYS A 211 -17.70 13.41 -21.00
CA LYS A 211 -17.67 12.02 -20.49
C LYS A 211 -16.26 11.61 -20.09
N GLY A 212 -15.25 11.87 -20.92
CA GLY A 212 -13.85 11.58 -20.61
C GLY A 212 -13.35 12.34 -19.37
N ALA A 213 -13.70 13.62 -19.23
CA ALA A 213 -13.37 14.41 -18.05
C ALA A 213 -14.01 13.85 -16.77
N GLN A 214 -15.25 13.36 -16.85
CA GLN A 214 -15.94 12.74 -15.72
C GLN A 214 -15.29 11.40 -15.31
N GLU A 215 -14.86 10.57 -16.27
CA GLU A 215 -14.13 9.32 -15.99
C GLU A 215 -12.80 9.58 -15.30
N VAL A 216 -12.03 10.56 -15.78
CA VAL A 216 -10.75 10.97 -15.15
C VAL A 216 -10.99 11.50 -13.74
N LYS A 217 -12.00 12.34 -13.54
CA LYS A 217 -12.38 12.85 -12.21
C LYS A 217 -12.73 11.71 -11.27
N ASN A 218 -13.53 10.74 -11.72
CA ASN A 218 -13.88 9.55 -10.93
C ASN A 218 -12.63 8.75 -10.53
N ALA A 219 -11.71 8.55 -11.46
CA ALA A 219 -10.46 7.85 -11.18
C ALA A 219 -9.57 8.56 -10.16
N ILE A 220 -9.48 9.89 -10.23
CA ILE A 220 -8.76 10.71 -9.26
C ILE A 220 -9.40 10.58 -7.87
N ASP A 221 -10.72 10.74 -7.77
CA ASP A 221 -11.44 10.67 -6.50
C ASP A 221 -11.31 9.29 -5.83
N VAL A 222 -11.45 8.21 -6.61
CA VAL A 222 -11.28 6.83 -6.11
C VAL A 222 -9.83 6.61 -5.66
N THR A 223 -8.85 7.06 -6.44
CA THR A 223 -7.43 6.91 -6.09
C THR A 223 -7.07 7.70 -4.83
N ALA A 224 -7.63 8.89 -4.66
CA ALA A 224 -7.48 9.68 -3.43
C ALA A 224 -8.06 8.96 -2.21
N PHE A 225 -9.26 8.37 -2.34
CA PHE A 225 -9.88 7.56 -1.30
C PHE A 225 -9.02 6.34 -0.92
N VAL A 226 -8.53 5.59 -1.92
CA VAL A 226 -7.66 4.42 -1.74
C VAL A 226 -6.38 4.80 -1.01
N ASN A 227 -5.68 5.84 -1.48
CA ASN A 227 -4.42 6.29 -0.89
C ASN A 227 -4.60 6.76 0.56
N ASN A 228 -5.66 7.52 0.85
CA ASN A 228 -5.98 7.97 2.20
C ASN A 228 -6.24 6.77 3.14
N SER A 229 -7.01 5.79 2.68
CA SER A 229 -7.35 4.60 3.46
C SER A 229 -6.12 3.74 3.78
N ILE A 230 -5.25 3.50 2.79
CA ILE A 230 -3.97 2.80 2.99
C ILE A 230 -3.06 3.58 3.95
N GLN A 231 -2.99 4.90 3.80
CA GLN A 231 -2.14 5.74 4.63
C GLN A 231 -2.57 5.72 6.10
N LYS A 232 -3.87 5.79 6.40
CA LYS A 232 -4.41 5.65 7.77
C LYS A 232 -3.98 4.33 8.43
N MET A 233 -4.07 3.21 7.70
CA MET A 233 -3.64 1.91 8.24
C MET A 233 -2.12 1.88 8.51
N ARG A 234 -1.31 2.45 7.61
CA ARG A 234 0.15 2.56 7.80
C ARG A 234 0.52 3.43 8.99
N GLU A 235 -0.17 4.55 9.19
CA GLU A 235 0.04 5.44 10.34
C GLU A 235 -0.32 4.77 11.67
N ALA A 236 -1.39 3.98 11.69
CA ALA A 236 -1.76 3.18 12.86
C ALA A 236 -0.68 2.12 13.20
N LEU A 237 -0.18 1.39 12.19
CA LEU A 237 0.91 0.43 12.37
C LEU A 237 2.23 1.11 12.83
N ALA A 238 2.57 2.26 12.25
CA ALA A 238 3.74 3.03 12.66
C ALA A 238 3.61 3.49 14.12
N THR A 239 2.42 3.95 14.52
CA THR A 239 2.12 4.37 15.89
C THR A 239 2.29 3.21 16.88
N TYR A 240 1.78 2.02 16.54
CA TYR A 240 1.99 0.79 17.31
C TYR A 240 3.49 0.55 17.54
N GLY A 241 4.27 0.53 16.45
CA GLY A 241 5.70 0.25 16.51
C GLY A 241 6.48 1.27 17.33
N THR A 242 6.21 2.57 17.14
CA THR A 242 6.85 3.65 17.88
C THR A 242 6.58 3.56 19.38
N LYS A 243 5.30 3.40 19.78
CA LYS A 243 4.95 3.36 21.21
C LYS A 243 5.52 2.14 21.91
N LEU A 244 5.46 0.97 21.27
CA LEU A 244 6.01 -0.25 21.84
C LEU A 244 7.54 -0.19 21.97
N ASN A 245 8.24 0.33 20.96
CA ASN A 245 9.69 0.52 21.02
C ASN A 245 10.09 1.52 22.10
N ASN A 246 9.35 2.64 22.22
CA ASN A 246 9.59 3.61 23.29
C ASN A 246 9.39 2.98 24.67
N ALA A 247 8.35 2.17 24.85
CA ALA A 247 8.14 1.46 26.09
C ALA A 247 9.29 0.49 26.38
N ARG A 248 9.70 -0.32 25.40
CA ARG A 248 10.85 -1.26 25.49
C ARG A 248 12.18 -0.57 25.80
N ALA A 249 12.33 0.69 25.43
CA ALA A 249 13.51 1.48 25.72
C ALA A 249 13.51 2.14 27.13
N THR A 250 12.40 2.09 27.88
CA THR A 250 12.34 2.72 29.21
C THR A 250 13.28 2.06 30.22
N LYS A 251 13.71 2.82 31.25
CA LYS A 251 14.58 2.32 32.32
C LYS A 251 13.96 1.09 33.01
N GLY A 252 14.80 0.10 33.31
CA GLY A 252 14.35 -1.19 33.82
C GLY A 252 13.88 -2.14 32.71
N ASN A 253 14.26 -1.88 31.46
CA ASN A 253 14.04 -2.80 30.35
C ASN A 253 14.85 -4.10 30.51
N HIS A 254 14.62 -5.04 29.60
CA HIS A 254 15.27 -6.35 29.62
C HIS A 254 16.81 -6.30 29.54
N ASN A 255 17.40 -5.27 28.90
CA ASN A 255 18.85 -5.09 28.86
C ASN A 255 19.39 -4.58 30.20
N ASP A 256 18.71 -3.60 30.82
CA ASP A 256 19.05 -3.10 32.16
C ASP A 256 18.97 -4.23 33.19
N LEU A 257 17.94 -5.08 33.09
CA LEU A 257 17.79 -6.24 33.95
C LEU A 257 18.96 -7.22 33.76
N ARG A 258 19.36 -7.50 32.52
CA ARG A 258 20.50 -8.38 32.22
C ARG A 258 21.82 -7.83 32.77
N ALA A 259 22.08 -6.53 32.60
CA ALA A 259 23.27 -5.89 33.15
C ALA A 259 23.29 -5.93 34.69
N ASN A 260 22.12 -5.75 35.32
CA ASN A 260 21.98 -5.86 36.77
C ASN A 260 22.22 -7.30 37.26
N TYR A 261 21.70 -8.30 36.57
CA TYR A 261 21.96 -9.71 36.90
C TYR A 261 23.47 -10.01 36.92
N GLU A 262 24.20 -9.59 35.89
CA GLU A 262 25.65 -9.83 35.82
C GLU A 262 26.39 -9.16 36.99
N THR A 263 26.00 -7.93 37.32
CA THR A 263 26.57 -7.18 38.45
C THR A 263 26.30 -7.87 39.79
N GLU A 264 25.08 -8.37 40.00
CA GLU A 264 24.71 -9.07 41.24
C GLU A 264 25.34 -10.48 41.31
N TYR A 265 25.49 -11.16 40.18
CA TYR A 265 26.14 -12.47 40.10
C TYR A 265 27.60 -12.40 40.56
N GLN A 266 28.34 -11.36 40.15
CA GLN A 266 29.74 -11.14 40.55
C GLN A 266 29.91 -10.87 42.06
N LYS A 267 28.85 -10.47 42.77
CA LYS A 267 28.87 -10.25 44.22
C LYS A 267 28.61 -11.52 45.02
N ILE A 268 28.24 -12.63 44.37
CA ILE A 268 27.97 -13.89 45.05
C ILE A 268 29.29 -14.45 45.61
N PRO A 269 29.38 -14.72 46.93
CA PRO A 269 30.58 -15.31 47.52
C PRO A 269 30.92 -16.66 46.88
N LEU A 270 32.22 -16.91 46.73
CA LEU A 270 32.72 -18.22 46.33
C LEU A 270 32.70 -19.18 47.52
N VAL A 271 32.30 -20.42 47.26
CA VAL A 271 32.31 -21.53 48.21
C VAL A 271 33.13 -22.69 47.65
N GLU A 272 33.81 -23.43 48.51
CA GLU A 272 34.55 -24.63 48.10
C GLU A 272 33.57 -25.75 47.77
N MET A 273 33.67 -26.32 46.57
CA MET A 273 32.97 -27.53 46.16
C MET A 273 33.90 -28.42 45.34
N GLY A 274 34.24 -29.59 45.89
CA GLY A 274 35.22 -30.49 45.27
C GLY A 274 36.62 -29.87 45.26
N GLU A 275 37.29 -29.88 44.11
CA GLU A 275 38.66 -29.36 43.94
C GLU A 275 38.71 -27.86 43.54
N GLY A 276 37.58 -27.15 43.54
CA GLY A 276 37.52 -25.76 43.10
C GLY A 276 36.60 -24.88 43.94
N GLN A 277 36.76 -23.56 43.76
CA GLN A 277 35.85 -22.56 44.30
C GLN A 277 34.84 -22.16 43.22
N ILE A 278 33.55 -22.22 43.55
CA ILE A 278 32.49 -21.78 42.65
C ILE A 278 31.55 -20.82 43.36
N PRO A 279 30.82 -19.93 42.64
CA PRO A 279 29.80 -19.10 43.26
C PRO A 279 28.77 -19.95 44.00
N ASP A 280 28.38 -19.52 45.21
CA ASP A 280 27.40 -20.21 46.05
C ASP A 280 26.15 -20.63 45.25
N PRO A 281 25.95 -21.95 45.02
CA PRO A 281 24.86 -22.45 44.18
C PRO A 281 23.46 -22.07 44.69
N ALA A 282 23.29 -21.91 46.00
CA ALA A 282 22.01 -21.51 46.57
C ALA A 282 21.70 -20.05 46.21
N LYS A 283 22.69 -19.16 46.35
CA LYS A 283 22.56 -17.74 45.98
C LYS A 283 22.43 -17.54 44.48
N VAL A 284 23.13 -18.34 43.67
CA VAL A 284 22.96 -18.32 42.20
C VAL A 284 21.53 -18.69 41.82
N ARG A 285 20.96 -19.75 42.42
CA ARG A 285 19.57 -20.16 42.16
C ARG A 285 18.57 -19.08 42.60
N GLU A 286 18.76 -18.49 43.76
CA GLU A 286 17.91 -17.38 44.23
C GLU A 286 17.98 -16.18 43.28
N LEU A 287 19.19 -15.80 42.85
CA LEU A 287 19.37 -14.71 41.90
C LEU A 287 18.68 -14.99 40.56
N LYS A 288 18.80 -16.21 40.01
CA LYS A 288 18.13 -16.62 38.78
C LYS A 288 16.60 -16.56 38.88
N ARG A 289 16.02 -17.04 39.98
CA ARG A 289 14.56 -16.94 40.22
C ARG A 289 14.10 -15.49 40.32
N ASN A 290 14.80 -14.67 41.09
CA ASN A 290 14.50 -13.25 41.23
C ASN A 290 14.62 -12.51 39.88
N TYR A 291 15.61 -12.88 39.07
CA TYR A 291 15.82 -12.34 37.74
C TYR A 291 14.70 -12.73 36.76
N ALA A 292 14.32 -14.01 36.72
CA ALA A 292 13.21 -14.49 35.90
C ALA A 292 11.88 -13.80 36.28
N HIS A 293 11.61 -13.61 37.57
CA HIS A 293 10.44 -12.84 38.04
C HIS A 293 10.45 -11.39 37.55
N LYS A 294 11.60 -10.71 37.60
CA LYS A 294 11.73 -9.33 37.07
C LYS A 294 11.47 -9.28 35.57
N HIS A 295 12.00 -10.23 34.81
CA HIS A 295 11.75 -10.35 33.37
C HIS A 295 10.28 -10.59 33.05
N LYS A 296 9.62 -11.53 33.74
CA LYS A 296 8.18 -11.76 33.58
C LYS A 296 7.37 -10.50 33.88
N LYS A 297 7.65 -9.80 35.00
CA LYS A 297 6.95 -8.57 35.36
C LYS A 297 7.12 -7.50 34.28
N ARG A 298 8.33 -7.39 33.72
CA ARG A 298 8.61 -6.47 32.62
C ARG A 298 7.83 -6.85 31.35
N ALA A 299 7.82 -8.13 30.99
CA ALA A 299 7.08 -8.65 29.85
C ALA A 299 5.56 -8.42 29.98
N ALA A 300 4.99 -8.57 31.18
CA ALA A 300 3.57 -8.31 31.42
C ALA A 300 3.19 -6.84 31.13
N MET A 301 4.03 -5.89 31.55
CA MET A 301 3.82 -4.46 31.27
C MET A 301 3.97 -4.14 29.78
N GLU A 302 4.95 -4.72 29.10
CA GLU A 302 5.11 -4.53 27.65
C GLU A 302 3.94 -5.14 26.86
N LEU A 303 3.46 -6.31 27.27
CA LEU A 303 2.30 -6.98 26.69
C LEU A 303 1.02 -6.17 26.89
N GLU A 304 0.79 -5.60 28.09
CA GLU A 304 -0.36 -4.73 28.36
C GLU A 304 -0.42 -3.54 27.40
N LEU A 305 0.72 -2.88 27.18
CA LEU A 305 0.81 -1.81 26.20
C LEU A 305 0.58 -2.32 24.77
N ALA A 306 1.21 -3.45 24.41
CA ALA A 306 1.04 -4.05 23.10
C ALA A 306 -0.44 -4.37 22.81
N ILE A 307 -1.20 -4.88 23.78
CA ILE A 307 -2.64 -5.14 23.66
C ILE A 307 -3.41 -3.83 23.40
N GLY A 308 -3.07 -2.76 24.11
CA GLY A 308 -3.69 -1.45 23.93
C GLY A 308 -3.53 -0.95 22.50
N GLU A 309 -2.30 -0.95 21.99
CA GLU A 309 -2.00 -0.49 20.63
C GLU A 309 -2.47 -1.47 19.55
N PHE A 310 -2.45 -2.78 19.82
CA PHE A 310 -2.99 -3.81 18.94
C PHE A 310 -4.47 -3.55 18.65
N ARG A 311 -5.26 -3.25 19.69
CA ARG A 311 -6.68 -2.90 19.56
C ARG A 311 -6.90 -1.61 18.76
N GLN A 312 -6.02 -0.63 18.90
CA GLN A 312 -6.08 0.60 18.11
C GLN A 312 -5.83 0.31 16.63
N PHE A 313 -4.84 -0.54 16.32
CA PHE A 313 -4.56 -0.94 14.94
C PHE A 313 -5.68 -1.80 14.34
N GLU A 314 -6.20 -2.77 15.10
CA GLU A 314 -7.38 -3.56 14.72
C GLU A 314 -8.60 -2.67 14.44
N ALA A 315 -8.86 -1.67 15.29
CA ALA A 315 -9.95 -0.72 15.08
C ALA A 315 -9.74 0.13 13.82
N ALA A 316 -8.50 0.54 13.51
CA ALA A 316 -8.19 1.27 12.28
C ALA A 316 -8.43 0.42 11.03
N ILE A 317 -8.08 -0.87 11.05
CA ILE A 317 -8.37 -1.81 9.95
C ILE A 317 -9.89 -2.00 9.82
N SER A 318 -10.60 -2.23 10.93
CA SER A 318 -12.05 -2.40 10.94
C SER A 318 -12.79 -1.16 10.40
N ALA A 319 -12.35 0.04 10.78
CA ALA A 319 -12.86 1.30 10.23
C ALA A 319 -12.59 1.42 8.73
N CYS A 320 -11.40 1.05 8.27
CA CYS A 320 -11.05 1.03 6.84
C CYS A 320 -11.94 0.07 6.04
N ILE A 321 -12.21 -1.13 6.56
CA ILE A 321 -13.14 -2.09 5.95
C ILE A 321 -14.56 -1.51 5.88
N SER A 322 -15.01 -0.84 6.95
CA SER A 322 -16.33 -0.21 6.99
C SER A 322 -16.45 0.95 5.99
N ASP A 323 -15.44 1.83 5.95
CA ASP A 323 -15.35 2.94 5.01
C ASP A 323 -15.32 2.42 3.56
N TYR A 324 -14.62 1.30 3.32
CA TYR A 324 -14.56 0.63 2.02
C TYR A 324 -15.94 0.16 1.57
N TYR A 325 -16.65 -0.62 2.38
CA TYR A 325 -17.99 -1.09 2.00
C TYR A 325 -19.00 0.06 1.85
N ALA A 326 -18.96 1.05 2.74
CA ALA A 326 -19.79 2.25 2.59
C ALA A 326 -19.46 3.04 1.30
N TYR A 327 -18.18 3.09 0.92
CA TYR A 327 -17.77 3.71 -0.34
C TYR A 327 -18.36 2.99 -1.54
N LEU A 328 -18.33 1.65 -1.56
CA LEU A 328 -18.89 0.84 -2.64
C LEU A 328 -20.40 1.05 -2.78
N ASP A 329 -21.14 1.05 -1.66
CA ASP A 329 -22.59 1.25 -1.65
C ASP A 329 -22.99 2.60 -2.28
N VAL A 330 -22.21 3.65 -2.03
CA VAL A 330 -22.51 5.00 -2.53
C VAL A 330 -21.98 5.22 -3.96
N ASN A 331 -20.89 4.56 -4.34
CA ASN A 331 -20.15 4.86 -5.57
C ASN A 331 -20.18 3.73 -6.61
N GLU A 332 -21.07 2.74 -6.48
CA GLU A 332 -21.17 1.59 -7.40
C GLU A 332 -21.19 2.01 -8.88
N PHE A 333 -21.97 3.04 -9.22
CA PHE A 333 -22.09 3.58 -10.59
C PHE A 333 -20.80 4.21 -11.14
N ARG A 334 -19.81 4.49 -10.28
CA ARG A 334 -18.50 5.05 -10.64
C ARG A 334 -17.46 3.97 -10.86
N ILE A 335 -17.77 2.70 -10.54
CA ILE A 335 -16.85 1.59 -10.66
C ILE A 335 -16.74 1.18 -12.13
N ASN A 336 -15.65 1.58 -12.77
CA ASN A 336 -15.31 1.16 -14.13
C ASN A 336 -14.28 0.04 -14.09
N GLY A 337 -14.77 -1.16 -14.41
CA GLY A 337 -13.99 -2.39 -14.50
C GLY A 337 -13.43 -2.73 -15.88
N SER A 338 -13.69 -1.88 -16.88
CA SER A 338 -13.28 -2.20 -18.24
C SER A 338 -11.76 -2.23 -18.37
N MET A 339 -11.26 -3.23 -19.10
CA MET A 339 -9.83 -3.32 -19.41
C MET A 339 -9.36 -2.16 -20.29
N ASN A 340 -10.22 -1.57 -21.12
CA ASN A 340 -9.93 -0.33 -21.84
C ASN A 340 -9.66 0.83 -20.85
N ALA A 341 -10.46 0.98 -19.79
CA ALA A 341 -10.21 1.97 -18.75
C ALA A 341 -8.88 1.72 -18.01
N LEU A 342 -8.40 0.46 -17.94
CA LEU A 342 -7.13 0.16 -17.28
C LEU A 342 -5.97 0.78 -18.05
N TYR A 343 -5.96 0.61 -19.37
CA TYR A 343 -4.95 1.26 -20.22
C TYR A 343 -5.09 2.79 -20.19
N LYS A 344 -6.32 3.32 -20.09
CA LYS A 344 -6.60 4.76 -19.91
C LYS A 344 -6.22 5.32 -18.53
N GLY A 345 -5.82 4.48 -17.56
CA GLY A 345 -5.54 4.91 -16.19
C GLY A 345 -6.80 5.38 -15.43
N THR A 346 -8.00 5.07 -15.95
CA THR A 346 -9.29 5.43 -15.37
C THR A 346 -10.04 4.23 -14.78
N ASN A 347 -9.41 3.05 -14.73
CA ASN A 347 -9.98 1.86 -14.11
C ASN A 347 -9.98 2.00 -12.59
N THR A 348 -11.14 2.29 -12.05
CA THR A 348 -11.35 2.50 -10.62
C THR A 348 -11.43 1.18 -9.86
N GLU A 349 -11.78 0.07 -10.54
CA GLU A 349 -11.80 -1.26 -9.96
C GLU A 349 -10.41 -1.72 -9.50
N VAL A 350 -9.38 -1.51 -10.31
CA VAL A 350 -8.00 -1.86 -9.96
C VAL A 350 -7.48 -1.01 -8.80
N SER A 351 -7.88 0.26 -8.72
CA SER A 351 -7.57 1.08 -7.54
C SER A 351 -8.25 0.52 -6.28
N LEU A 352 -9.52 0.10 -6.36
CA LEU A 352 -10.21 -0.53 -5.23
C LEU A 352 -9.61 -1.89 -4.87
N ALA A 353 -9.13 -2.67 -5.84
CA ALA A 353 -8.39 -3.91 -5.62
C ALA A 353 -7.10 -3.69 -4.81
N GLN A 354 -6.39 -2.59 -5.07
CA GLN A 354 -5.20 -2.22 -4.29
C GLN A 354 -5.55 -1.92 -2.83
N LEU A 355 -6.72 -1.34 -2.57
CA LEU A 355 -7.20 -1.13 -1.21
C LEU A 355 -7.50 -2.46 -0.51
N GLU A 356 -8.20 -3.39 -1.16
CA GLU A 356 -8.45 -4.72 -0.59
C GLU A 356 -7.14 -5.46 -0.27
N LEU A 357 -6.16 -5.43 -1.18
CA LEU A 357 -4.82 -5.98 -0.92
C LEU A 357 -4.11 -5.26 0.22
N GLY A 358 -4.25 -3.94 0.32
CA GLY A 358 -3.72 -3.13 1.43
C GLY A 358 -4.34 -3.47 2.78
N ILE A 359 -5.66 -3.71 2.81
CA ILE A 359 -6.38 -4.20 3.99
C ILE A 359 -5.88 -5.60 4.36
N GLY A 360 -5.76 -6.51 3.39
CA GLY A 360 -5.21 -7.85 3.60
C GLY A 360 -3.81 -7.81 4.18
N ALA A 361 -2.92 -6.96 3.65
CA ALA A 361 -1.57 -6.77 4.17
C ALA A 361 -1.60 -6.29 5.64
N ALA A 362 -2.44 -5.30 5.97
CA ALA A 362 -2.59 -4.81 7.33
C ALA A 362 -3.13 -5.87 8.31
N ILE A 363 -4.06 -6.73 7.86
CA ILE A 363 -4.54 -7.88 8.65
C ILE A 363 -3.41 -8.90 8.88
N GLY A 364 -2.58 -9.14 7.87
CA GLY A 364 -1.38 -9.96 7.98
C GLY A 364 -0.37 -9.40 9.01
N ASP A 365 -0.11 -8.09 8.96
CA ASP A 365 0.73 -7.40 9.94
C ASP A 365 0.18 -7.55 11.37
N LEU A 366 -1.14 -7.36 11.55
CA LEU A 366 -1.80 -7.54 12.84
C LEU A 366 -1.59 -8.96 13.39
N ALA A 367 -1.74 -9.99 12.56
CA ALA A 367 -1.49 -11.37 12.98
C ALA A 367 -0.01 -11.63 13.33
N ALA A 368 0.93 -11.07 12.57
CA ALA A 368 2.36 -11.19 12.85
C ALA A 368 2.72 -10.54 14.20
N LEU A 369 2.11 -9.40 14.52
CA LEU A 369 2.24 -8.75 15.83
C LEU A 369 1.71 -9.66 16.96
N SER A 370 0.50 -10.21 16.81
CA SER A 370 -0.06 -11.14 17.79
C SER A 370 0.86 -12.34 18.05
N PHE A 371 1.37 -12.96 16.99
CA PHE A 371 2.29 -14.10 17.09
C PHE A 371 3.60 -13.73 17.81
N SER A 372 4.21 -12.60 17.42
CA SER A 372 5.46 -12.10 18.00
C SER A 372 5.31 -11.82 19.49
N GLU A 373 4.29 -11.05 19.88
CA GLU A 373 4.10 -10.64 21.27
C GLU A 373 3.74 -11.82 22.18
N ASN A 374 2.88 -12.74 21.71
CA ASN A 374 2.62 -13.99 22.42
C ASN A 374 3.90 -14.83 22.61
N THR A 375 4.76 -14.91 21.58
CA THR A 375 6.02 -15.64 21.67
C THR A 375 6.97 -15.03 22.69
N ILE A 376 7.12 -13.70 22.71
CA ILE A 376 7.99 -13.00 23.65
C ILE A 376 7.48 -13.19 25.08
N ALA A 377 6.19 -12.95 25.32
CA ALA A 377 5.59 -13.07 26.65
C ALA A 377 5.65 -14.51 27.18
N SER A 378 5.33 -15.48 26.33
CA SER A 378 5.45 -16.91 26.64
C SER A 378 6.89 -17.29 27.02
N GLY A 379 7.90 -16.77 26.32
CA GLY A 379 9.30 -17.13 26.58
C GLY A 379 9.75 -16.70 27.98
N TYR A 380 9.32 -15.52 28.45
CA TYR A 380 9.65 -15.07 29.80
C TYR A 380 8.91 -15.83 30.90
N GLU A 381 7.67 -16.25 30.65
CA GLU A 381 6.97 -17.15 31.56
C GLU A 381 7.63 -18.53 31.61
N GLN A 382 7.96 -19.11 30.46
CA GLN A 382 8.66 -20.40 30.36
C GLN A 382 9.98 -20.36 31.13
N GLN A 383 10.76 -19.27 31.00
CA GLN A 383 12.00 -19.08 31.75
C GLN A 383 11.76 -19.09 33.27
N LEU A 384 10.71 -18.41 33.74
CA LEU A 384 10.36 -18.46 35.17
C LEU A 384 10.01 -19.89 35.61
N GLN A 385 9.19 -20.60 34.85
CA GLN A 385 8.78 -21.96 35.17
C GLN A 385 9.98 -22.93 35.22
N LEU A 386 10.96 -22.77 34.33
CA LEU A 386 12.20 -23.53 34.35
C LEU A 386 13.01 -23.29 35.65
N GLU A 387 13.16 -22.04 36.07
CA GLU A 387 13.90 -21.69 37.30
C GLU A 387 13.18 -22.09 38.59
N LEU A 388 11.84 -22.15 38.57
CA LEU A 388 11.04 -22.69 39.67
C LEU A 388 11.15 -24.23 39.76
N ASN A 389 11.25 -24.91 38.62
CA ASN A 389 11.32 -26.37 38.53
C ASN A 389 12.74 -26.94 38.64
N ALA A 390 13.78 -26.10 38.55
CA ALA A 390 15.17 -26.50 38.76
C ALA A 390 15.39 -26.96 40.23
N ARG A 391 15.66 -28.26 40.41
CA ARG A 391 15.91 -28.90 41.70
C ARG A 391 17.32 -28.65 42.23
#